data_AF-A0A9D9M0S1-F1
#
_entry.id   AF-A0A9D9M0S1-F1
#
_cell.length_a   1.000
_cell.length_b   1.000
_cell.length_c   1.000
_cell.angle_alpha   90.00
_cell.angle_beta   90.00
_cell.angle_gamma   90.00
#
_symmetry.space_group_name_H-M   'P 1'
#
loop_
_entity.id
_entity.type
_entity.pdbx_description
1 polymer ?
#
loop_
_entity_poly.entity_id
_entity_poly.type
_entity_poly.pdbx_seq_one_letter_code
_entity_poly.pdbx_strand_id
1 'polypeptide(L)'
;MLSEEQRLAYINREMAIMDYNTNMRVSREEGIQKGIQKGIQKGISQVVLELLKAKQPVSFIAQISKFSPEQIYEIAKTNGISLIHDKDFK
;
A
#
# COMPACT_ATOMS: atom_id res chain seq x y z
N MET A 1 -9.01 -50.69 -17.92
CA MET A 1 -9.10 -49.23 -18.17
C MET A 1 -10.00 -48.63 -17.09
N LEU A 2 -9.65 -47.46 -16.54
CA LEU A 2 -10.59 -46.69 -15.70
C LEU A 2 -11.86 -46.41 -16.51
N SER A 3 -13.03 -46.44 -15.86
CA SER A 3 -14.26 -46.00 -16.52
C SER A 3 -14.17 -44.52 -16.87
N GLU A 4 -14.95 -44.08 -17.86
CA GLU A 4 -15.00 -42.68 -18.26
C GLU A 4 -15.38 -41.77 -17.09
N GLU A 5 -16.31 -42.22 -16.25
CA GLU A 5 -16.72 -41.55 -15.02
C GLU A 5 -15.56 -41.41 -14.02
N GLN A 6 -14.78 -42.48 -13.80
CA GLN A 6 -13.62 -42.44 -12.91
C GLN A 6 -12.54 -41.49 -13.44
N ARG A 7 -12.35 -41.44 -14.76
CA ARG A 7 -11.41 -40.50 -15.40
C ARG A 7 -11.88 -39.05 -15.23
N LEU A 8 -13.16 -38.76 -15.42
CA LEU A 8 -13.72 -37.42 -15.23
C LEU A 8 -13.64 -36.98 -13.76
N ALA A 9 -13.95 -37.87 -12.81
CA ALA A 9 -13.83 -37.59 -11.38
C ALA A 9 -12.38 -37.27 -11.00
N TYR A 10 -11.41 -38.01 -11.55
CA TYR A 10 -9.99 -37.74 -11.37
C TYR A 10 -9.60 -36.36 -11.92
N ILE A 11 -9.98 -36.05 -13.16
CA ILE A 11 -9.66 -34.76 -13.80
C ILE A 11 -10.28 -33.60 -13.00
N ASN A 12 -11.54 -33.71 -12.59
CA ASN A 12 -12.21 -32.67 -11.81
C ASN A 12 -11.53 -32.43 -10.46
N ARG A 13 -11.07 -33.50 -9.80
CA ARG A 13 -10.30 -33.38 -8.56
C ARG A 13 -8.97 -32.66 -8.79
N GLU A 14 -8.23 -33.04 -9.82
CA GLU A 14 -6.95 -32.41 -10.15
C GLU A 14 -7.14 -30.92 -10.50
N MET A 15 -8.18 -30.58 -11.28
CA MET A 15 -8.53 -29.18 -11.57
C MET A 15 -8.85 -28.41 -10.29
N ALA A 16 -9.67 -28.97 -9.39
CA ALA A 16 -10.01 -28.30 -8.13
C ALA A 16 -8.78 -28.06 -7.24
N ILE A 17 -7.83 -29.01 -7.20
CA ILE A 17 -6.55 -28.85 -6.48
C ILE A 17 -5.70 -27.74 -7.12
N MET A 18 -5.62 -27.72 -8.46
CA MET A 18 -4.87 -26.70 -9.19
C MET A 18 -5.46 -25.29 -8.97
N ASP A 19 -6.78 -25.15 -9.03
CA ASP A 19 -7.49 -23.90 -8.78
C ASP A 19 -7.26 -23.42 -7.34
N TYR A 20 -7.40 -24.32 -6.36
CA TYR A 20 -7.13 -24.01 -4.96
C TYR A 20 -5.70 -23.51 -4.75
N ASN A 21 -4.71 -24.23 -5.27
CA ASN A 21 -3.30 -23.86 -5.13
C ASN A 21 -2.99 -22.52 -5.80
N THR A 22 -3.56 -22.30 -6.98
CA THR A 22 -3.41 -21.04 -7.72
C THR A 22 -4.01 -19.88 -6.93
N ASN A 23 -5.24 -20.02 -6.46
CA ASN A 23 -5.93 -19.01 -5.66
C ASN A 23 -5.16 -18.68 -4.38
N MET A 24 -4.66 -19.71 -3.68
CA MET A 24 -3.86 -19.52 -2.46
C MET A 24 -2.56 -18.78 -2.73
N ARG A 25 -1.86 -19.13 -3.82
CA ARG A 25 -0.62 -18.45 -4.22
C ARG A 25 -0.87 -16.98 -4.56
N VAL A 26 -1.86 -16.70 -5.42
CA VAL A 26 -2.20 -15.33 -5.82
C VAL A 26 -2.62 -14.50 -4.61
N SER A 27 -3.48 -15.04 -3.75
CA SER A 27 -3.93 -14.35 -2.52
C SER A 27 -2.76 -13.99 -1.60
N ARG A 28 -1.77 -14.89 -1.47
CA ARG A 28 -0.57 -14.65 -0.68
C ARG A 28 0.31 -13.56 -1.29
N GLU A 29 0.55 -13.63 -2.60
CA GLU A 29 1.34 -12.64 -3.33
C GLU A 29 0.72 -11.25 -3.22
N GLU A 30 -0.59 -11.13 -3.45
CA GLU A 30 -1.32 -9.87 -3.28
C GLU A 30 -1.27 -9.37 -1.84
N GLY A 31 -1.42 -10.26 -0.86
CA GLY A 31 -1.34 -9.92 0.55
C GLY A 31 0.02 -9.31 0.92
N ILE A 32 1.10 -9.90 0.43
CA ILE A 32 2.46 -9.39 0.60
C ILE A 32 2.63 -8.03 -0.08
N GLN A 33 2.21 -7.89 -1.33
CA GLN A 33 2.31 -6.63 -2.06
C GLN A 33 1.53 -5.51 -1.37
N LYS A 34 0.28 -5.77 -0.97
CA LYS A 34 -0.55 -4.82 -0.20
C LYS A 34 0.10 -4.46 1.14
N GLY A 35 0.71 -5.43 1.82
CA GLY A 35 1.45 -5.22 3.07
C GLY A 35 2.65 -4.30 2.89
N ILE A 36 3.47 -4.55 1.86
CA ILE A 36 4.65 -3.74 1.53
C ILE A 36 4.23 -2.31 1.17
N GLN A 37 3.23 -2.14 0.31
CA GLN A 37 2.74 -0.81 -0.09
C GLN A 37 2.23 -0.01 1.12
N LYS A 38 1.42 -0.64 1.99
CA LYS A 38 0.96 0.00 3.24
C LYS A 38 2.12 0.35 4.17
N GLY A 39 3.12 -0.50 4.28
CA GLY A 39 4.32 -0.25 5.09
C GLY A 39 5.12 0.95 4.59
N ILE A 40 5.39 1.00 3.29
CA ILE A 40 6.08 2.13 2.63
C ILE A 40 5.29 3.43 2.84
N GLN A 41 3.97 3.41 2.60
CA GLN A 41 3.12 4.59 2.75
C GLN A 41 3.15 5.12 4.19
N LYS A 42 3.03 4.24 5.20
CA LYS A 42 3.15 4.62 6.61
C LYS A 42 4.52 5.23 6.93
N GLY A 43 5.59 4.64 6.40
CA GLY A 43 6.95 5.17 6.58
C GLY A 43 7.10 6.58 6.01
N ILE A 44 6.62 6.83 4.80
CA ILE A 44 6.66 8.15 4.17
C ILE A 44 5.79 9.16 4.94
N SER A 45 4.60 8.76 5.41
CA SER A 45 3.77 9.62 6.26
C SER A 45 4.47 10.02 7.56
N GLN A 46 5.26 9.13 8.16
CA GLN A 46 6.07 9.47 9.34
C GLN A 46 7.14 10.51 9.00
N VAL A 47 7.82 10.37 7.85
CA VAL A 47 8.80 11.37 7.38
C VAL A 47 8.15 12.73 7.18
N VAL A 48 6.97 12.78 6.53
CA VAL A 48 6.19 14.02 6.36
C VAL A 48 5.90 14.67 7.72
N LEU A 49 5.47 13.88 8.69
CA LEU A 49 5.14 14.37 10.03
C LEU A 49 6.35 14.95 10.76
N GLU A 50 7.52 14.30 10.67
CA GLU A 50 8.76 14.84 11.24
C GLU A 50 9.22 16.13 10.54
N LEU A 51 9.08 16.22 9.22
CA LEU A 51 9.40 17.45 8.48
C LEU A 51 8.45 18.61 8.82
N LEU A 52 7.16 18.32 9.01
CA LEU A 52 6.16 19.29 9.47
C LEU A 52 6.50 19.82 10.87
N LYS A 53 6.87 18.93 11.81
CA LYS A 53 7.34 19.33 13.15
C LYS A 53 8.63 20.16 13.09
N ALA A 54 9.53 19.81 12.17
CA ALA A 54 10.74 20.57 11.87
C ALA A 54 10.46 21.89 11.11
N LYS A 55 9.19 22.29 11.00
CA LYS A 55 8.74 23.55 10.42
C LYS A 55 9.20 23.76 8.98
N GLN A 56 9.38 22.67 8.23
CA GLN A 56 9.77 22.75 6.83
C GLN A 56 8.59 23.21 5.96
N PRO A 57 8.84 23.95 4.85
CA PRO A 57 7.77 24.41 3.98
C PRO A 57 7.10 23.25 3.24
N VAL A 58 5.78 23.36 3.02
CA VAL A 58 4.97 22.33 2.34
C VAL A 58 5.52 21.97 0.95
N SER A 59 6.06 22.95 0.21
CA SER A 59 6.67 22.73 -1.11
C SER A 59 7.85 21.75 -1.05
N PHE A 60 8.75 21.95 -0.09
CA PHE A 60 9.90 21.06 0.15
C PHE A 60 9.44 19.67 0.59
N ILE A 61 8.47 19.60 1.49
CA ILE A 61 7.92 18.32 1.98
C ILE A 61 7.31 17.53 0.81
N ALA A 62 6.55 18.18 -0.07
CA ALA A 62 5.96 17.57 -1.26
C ALA A 62 7.03 17.01 -2.20
N GLN A 63 8.13 17.75 -2.41
CA GLN A 63 9.25 17.30 -3.25
C GLN A 63 9.93 16.04 -2.70
N ILE A 64 10.20 16.00 -1.38
CA ILE A 64 10.93 14.87 -0.76
C ILE A 64 10.04 13.64 -0.61
N SER A 65 8.83 13.82 -0.08
CA SER A 65 7.90 12.71 0.20
C SER A 65 7.18 12.19 -1.04
N LYS A 66 7.17 12.97 -2.13
CA LYS A 66 6.35 12.77 -3.33
C LYS A 66 4.84 12.75 -3.03
N PHE A 67 4.42 13.27 -1.88
CA PHE A 67 3.02 13.45 -1.54
C PHE A 67 2.51 14.75 -2.15
N SER A 68 1.23 14.76 -2.51
CA SER A 68 0.56 15.99 -2.91
C SER A 68 0.37 16.92 -1.70
N PRO A 69 0.27 18.23 -1.92
CA PRO A 69 -0.03 19.18 -0.85
C PRO A 69 -1.30 18.82 -0.05
N GLU A 70 -2.31 18.25 -0.71
CA GLU A 70 -3.55 17.81 -0.06
C GLU A 70 -3.30 16.65 0.91
N GLN A 71 -2.46 15.68 0.53
CA GLN A 71 -2.08 14.58 1.42
C GLN A 71 -1.32 15.07 2.65
N ILE A 72 -0.42 16.04 2.46
CA ILE A 72 0.33 16.68 3.55
C ILE A 72 -0.61 17.45 4.47
N TYR A 73 -1.59 18.16 3.92
CA TYR A 73 -2.62 18.88 4.68
C TYR A 73 -3.42 17.93 5.57
N GLU A 74 -3.88 16.79 5.04
CA GLU A 74 -4.64 15.81 5.84
C GLU A 74 -3.79 15.22 6.98
N ILE A 75 -2.50 14.96 6.74
CA ILE A 75 -1.57 14.50 7.77
C ILE A 75 -1.41 15.58 8.85
N ALA A 76 -1.18 16.84 8.47
CA ALA A 76 -1.05 17.95 9.39
C ALA A 76 -2.33 18.14 10.23
N LYS A 77 -3.50 18.15 9.59
CA LYS A 77 -4.81 18.30 10.22
C LYS A 77 -5.10 17.19 11.22
N THR A 78 -4.86 15.93 10.83
CA THR A 78 -5.07 14.76 11.70
C THR A 78 -4.16 14.81 12.94
N ASN A 79 -2.99 15.44 12.83
CA ASN A 79 -2.01 15.54 13.92
C ASN A 79 -2.00 16.92 14.62
N GLY A 80 -2.90 17.84 14.25
CA GLY A 80 -2.98 19.17 14.85
C GLY A 80 -1.74 20.06 14.60
N ILE A 81 -1.01 19.85 13.51
CA ILE A 81 0.22 20.60 13.19
C ILE A 81 -0.11 21.76 12.24
N SER A 82 0.41 22.95 12.54
CA SER A 82 0.31 24.11 11.65
C SER A 82 1.22 23.97 10.44
N LEU A 83 0.70 24.29 9.25
CA LEU A 83 1.48 24.29 8.01
C LEU A 83 2.30 25.56 7.87
N ILE A 84 3.46 25.42 7.23
CA ILE A 84 4.33 26.53 6.86
C ILE A 84 4.47 26.54 5.35
N HIS A 85 4.32 27.71 4.77
CA HIS A 85 4.45 27.97 3.33
C HIS A 85 5.71 28.80 3.08
N ASP A 86 6.25 28.75 1.86
CA ASP A 86 7.48 29.47 1.50
C ASP A 86 7.41 30.99 1.77
N LYS A 87 6.20 31.56 1.72
CA LYS A 87 5.94 32.97 2.02
C LYS A 87 6.18 33.34 3.49
N ASP A 88 6.16 32.37 4.41
CA ASP A 88 6.30 32.59 5.85
C ASP A 88 7.77 32.75 6.28
N PHE A 89 8.72 32.53 5.36
CA PHE A 89 10.17 32.73 5.56
C PHE A 89 10.69 34.07 5.01
N LYS A 90 9.80 34.93 4.52
CA LYS A 90 10.12 36.26 3.99
C LYS A 90 10.01 37.38 5.01
#